data_AF-A0A3S5BTS0-F1
#
_entry.id   AF-A0A3S5BTS0-F1
#
_cell.length_a   1.000
_cell.length_b   1.000
_cell.length_c   1.000
_cell.angle_alpha   90.00
_cell.angle_beta   90.00
_cell.angle_gamma   90.00
#
_symmetry.space_group_name_H-M   'P 1'
#
loop_
_entity.id
_entity.type
_entity.pdbx_description
1 polymer ?
#
loop_
_entity_poly.entity_id
_entity_poly.type
_entity_poly.pdbx_seq_one_letter_code
_entity_poly.pdbx_strand_id
1 'polypeptide(L)' 'MARIASTGGVNDGDSGGSVVATGLIAVPTQGRVTERRNWYAWALHSAVSIVWDSGASNIYRLGYMGLVDLKDEP' A
#
# COMPACT_ATOMS: atom_id res chain seq x y z
N MET A 1 -1.53 -17.48 -5.86
CA MET A 1 -2.27 -16.23 -5.58
C MET A 1 -1.25 -15.21 -5.11
N ALA A 2 -1.06 -14.09 -5.81
CA ALA A 2 0.04 -13.16 -5.53
C ALA A 2 -0.16 -12.45 -4.17
N ARG A 3 0.90 -12.36 -3.37
CA ARG A 3 0.94 -11.65 -2.08
C ARG A 3 1.77 -10.38 -2.25
N ILE A 4 1.36 -9.32 -1.59
CA ILE A 4 1.99 -8.00 -1.66
C ILE A 4 2.27 -7.47 -0.27
N ALA A 5 3.37 -6.73 -0.12
CA ALA A 5 3.75 -6.04 1.11
C ALA A 5 3.67 -4.51 0.94
N SER A 6 3.36 -3.82 2.03
CA SER A 6 3.43 -2.35 2.12
C SER A 6 4.88 -1.92 2.28
N THR A 7 5.37 -1.07 1.38
CA THR A 7 6.74 -0.54 1.48
C THR A 7 6.74 0.59 2.52
N GLY A 8 7.10 0.29 3.76
CA GLY A 8 7.22 1.28 4.82
C GLY A 8 8.36 2.26 4.55
N GLY A 9 8.05 3.42 3.95
CA GLY A 9 8.96 4.56 3.91
C GLY A 9 8.86 5.35 5.21
N VAL A 10 9.94 5.35 6.00
CA VAL A 10 10.09 6.32 7.09
C VAL A 10 10.25 7.71 6.48
N ASN A 11 9.22 8.54 6.58
CA ASN A 11 9.33 9.95 6.25
C ASN A 11 9.77 10.67 7.52
N ASP A 12 11.08 10.92 7.65
CA ASP A 12 11.65 11.74 8.72
C ASP A 12 11.14 13.18 8.58
N GLY A 13 10.02 13.52 9.22
CA GLY A 13 9.45 14.86 9.12
C GLY A 13 8.20 15.21 9.91
N ASP A 14 7.67 14.36 10.80
CA ASP A 14 6.49 14.72 11.60
C ASP A 14 6.87 15.18 13.01
N SER A 15 6.90 16.50 13.21
CA SER A 15 6.90 17.11 14.53
C SER A 15 5.45 17.37 14.96
N GLY A 16 4.85 16.39 15.62
CA GLY A 16 3.71 16.61 16.51
C GLY A 16 2.37 16.03 16.03
N GLY A 17 2.16 14.73 16.27
CA GLY A 17 0.83 14.14 16.12
C GLY A 17 0.74 12.66 16.48
N SER A 18 0.63 12.36 17.78
CA SER A 18 0.10 11.11 18.34
C SER A 18 0.62 9.79 17.72
N VAL A 19 1.72 9.30 18.28
CA VAL A 19 2.24 7.94 18.11
C VAL A 19 1.27 6.90 18.71
N VAL A 20 0.12 6.69 18.08
CA VAL A 20 -0.80 5.58 18.39
C VAL A 20 -0.97 4.67 17.18
N ALA A 21 0.13 4.05 16.78
CA ALA A 21 0.10 2.77 16.08
C ALA A 21 1.41 2.01 16.37
N THR A 22 1.53 1.64 17.65
CA THR A 22 2.13 0.41 18.16
C THR A 22 3.37 -0.13 17.43
N GLY A 23 4.53 0.05 18.07
CA GLY A 23 5.77 -0.66 17.79
C GLY A 23 5.70 -2.16 18.10
N LEU A 24 4.84 -2.90 17.39
CA LEU A 24 5.10 -4.29 17.07
C LEU A 24 5.75 -4.27 15.70
N ILE A 25 6.93 -4.88 15.61
CA ILE A 25 7.62 -5.21 14.36
C ILE A 25 6.55 -5.50 13.31
N ALA A 26 6.37 -4.57 12.36
CA ALA A 26 5.36 -4.71 11.33
C ALA A 26 5.78 -5.91 10.49
N VAL A 27 5.31 -7.10 10.88
CA VAL A 27 5.28 -8.25 9.97
C VAL A 27 4.69 -7.68 8.69
N PRO A 28 5.35 -7.77 7.53
CA PRO A 28 4.84 -7.18 6.31
C PRO A 28 3.41 -7.68 6.16
N THR A 29 2.44 -6.77 6.35
CA THR A 29 1.04 -7.14 6.31
C THR A 29 0.81 -7.58 4.88
N GLN A 30 0.61 -8.87 4.68
CA GLN A 30 0.39 -9.40 3.35
C GLN A 30 -1.02 -9.01 2.91
N GLY A 31 -1.14 -8.65 1.64
CA GLY A 31 -2.41 -8.30 1.04
C GLY A 31 -2.65 -9.07 -0.25
N ARG A 32 -3.90 -9.00 -0.71
CA ARG A 32 -4.34 -9.58 -1.96
C ARG A 32 -4.93 -8.49 -2.85
N VAL A 33 -4.49 -8.48 -4.11
CA VAL A 33 -5.11 -7.67 -5.16
C VAL A 33 -6.52 -8.19 -5.43
N THR A 34 -7.51 -7.33 -5.25
CA THR A 34 -8.91 -7.64 -5.56
C THR A 34 -9.33 -7.11 -6.92
N GLU A 35 -8.80 -5.94 -7.31
CA GLU A 35 -9.18 -5.28 -8.55
C GLU A 35 -8.04 -4.41 -9.11
N ARG A 36 -7.88 -4.43 -10.44
CA ARG A 36 -7.06 -3.44 -11.15
C ARG A 36 -7.92 -2.27 -11.56
N ARG A 37 -7.46 -1.05 -11.28
CA ARG A 37 -8.22 0.15 -11.56
C ARG A 37 -7.32 1.32 -11.97
N ASN A 38 -7.98 2.42 -12.27
CA ASN A 38 -7.33 3.66 -12.64
C ASN A 38 -7.16 4.52 -11.38
N TRP A 39 -6.02 5.18 -11.19
CA TRP A 39 -5.83 6.10 -10.06
C TRP A 39 -6.71 7.35 -10.24
N TYR A 40 -6.71 7.89 -11.45
CA TYR A 40 -7.68 8.86 -11.95
C TYR A 40 -8.23 8.37 -13.29
N ALA A 41 -9.37 8.90 -13.76
CA ALA A 41 -9.98 8.49 -15.02
C ALA A 41 -9.02 8.54 -16.24
N TRP A 42 -8.05 9.46 -16.20
CA TRP A 42 -7.04 9.67 -17.23
C TRP A 42 -5.74 8.87 -17.01
N ALA A 43 -5.56 8.28 -15.82
CA ALA A 43 -4.40 7.46 -15.47
C ALA A 43 -4.78 5.98 -15.47
N LEU A 44 -4.87 5.41 -16.68
CA LEU A 44 -5.32 4.04 -16.88
C LEU A 44 -4.35 3.02 -16.28
N HIS A 45 -4.91 1.99 -15.63
CA HIS A 45 -4.16 0.86 -15.04
C HIS A 45 -3.09 1.24 -14.02
N SER A 46 -3.14 2.46 -13.46
CA SER A 46 -2.10 2.98 -12.58
C SER A 46 -2.37 2.75 -11.08
N ALA A 47 -3.36 1.90 -10.75
CA ALA A 47 -3.75 1.62 -9.37
C ALA A 47 -4.32 0.21 -9.18
N VAL A 48 -4.29 -0.26 -7.94
CA VAL A 48 -4.93 -1.52 -7.52
C VAL A 48 -5.65 -1.37 -6.21
N SER A 49 -6.77 -2.08 -6.06
CA SER A 49 -7.47 -2.26 -4.80
C SER A 49 -6.93 -3.50 -4.09
N ILE A 50 -6.56 -3.34 -2.83
CA ILE A 50 -5.99 -4.38 -1.98
C ILE A 50 -6.88 -4.60 -0.78
N VAL A 51 -7.09 -5.87 -0.43
CA VAL A 51 -7.57 -6.28 0.89
C VAL A 51 -6.40 -6.91 1.63
N TRP A 52 -6.07 -6.35 2.78
CA TRP A 52 -5.02 -6.83 3.67
C TRP A 52 -5.53 -7.99 4.52
N ASP A 53 -4.63 -8.87 4.97
CA ASP A 53 -4.98 -10.01 5.83
C ASP A 53 -5.57 -9.56 7.19
N SER A 54 -5.37 -8.29 7.58
CA SER A 54 -6.04 -7.65 8.72
C SER A 54 -7.52 -7.32 8.50
N GLY A 55 -8.02 -7.46 7.26
CA GLY A 55 -9.36 -7.06 6.84
C GLY A 55 -9.46 -5.61 6.36
N ALA A 56 -8.42 -4.80 6.53
CA ALA A 56 -8.38 -3.43 5.99
C ALA A 56 -8.32 -3.45 4.45
N SER A 57 -8.91 -2.47 3.78
CA SER A 57 -8.84 -2.31 2.33
C SER A 57 -8.41 -0.91 1.94
N ASN A 58 -7.61 -0.80 0.87
CA ASN A 58 -7.19 0.49 0.35
C ASN A 58 -6.76 0.40 -1.13
N ILE A 59 -6.57 1.55 -1.78
CA ILE A 59 -6.12 1.68 -3.16
C ILE A 59 -4.67 2.18 -3.17
N TYR A 60 -3.82 1.53 -3.96
CA TYR A 60 -2.39 1.83 -4.05
C TYR A 60 -1.97 2.13 -5.48
N ARG A 61 -0.94 2.95 -5.64
CA ARG A 61 -0.41 3.33 -6.95
C ARG A 61 0.50 2.24 -7.50
N LEU A 62 0.35 2.03 -8.81
CA LEU A 62 1.23 1.22 -9.63
C LEU A 62 1.64 2.05 -10.85
N GLY A 63 2.61 2.95 -10.69
CA GLY A 63 3.21 3.73 -11.77
C GLY A 63 2.58 5.11 -12.01
N TYR A 64 1.56 5.51 -11.24
CA TYR A 64 1.04 6.87 -11.31
C TYR A 64 2.12 7.87 -10.85
N MET A 65 2.49 8.83 -11.72
CA MET A 65 3.63 9.74 -11.51
C MET A 65 4.97 9.03 -11.23
N GLY A 66 5.13 7.78 -11.70
CA GLY A 66 6.33 6.98 -11.45
C GLY A 66 6.42 6.38 -10.03
N LEU A 67 5.36 6.51 -9.22
CA LEU A 67 5.31 5.97 -7.87
C LEU A 67 4.69 4.56 -7.85
N VAL A 68 5.33 3.66 -7.11
CA VAL A 68 4.87 2.29 -6.89
C VAL A 68 4.88 2.05 -5.38
N ASP A 69 3.69 1.89 -4.79
CA ASP A 69 3.55 1.77 -3.33
C ASP A 69 3.71 0.33 -2.83
N LEU A 70 3.59 -0.65 -3.73
CA LEU A 70 3.51 -2.07 -3.40
C LEU A 70 4.74 -2.84 -3.90
N LYS A 71 5.20 -3.80 -3.09
CA LYS A 71 6.23 -4.76 -3.46
C LYS A 71 5.64 -6.16 -3.56
N ASP A 72 6.02 -6.90 -4.59
CA ASP A 72 5.71 -8.33 -4.69
C ASP A 72 6.54 -9.10 -3.67
N GLU A 73 5.87 -10.01 -2.95
CA GLU A 73 6.55 -11.00 -2.12
C GLU A 73 6.59 -12.33 -2.89
N PRO A 74 7.76 -12.98 -3.00
CA PRO A 74 7.90 -14.28 -3.65
C PRO A 74 7.14 -15.40 -2.92
#